data_AF-A0A1V6CIQ5-F1
#
_entry.id   AF-A0A1V6CIQ5-F1
#
_cell.length_a   1.000
_cell.length_b   1.000
_cell.length_c   1.000
_cell.angle_alpha   90.00
_cell.angle_beta   90.00
_cell.angle_gamma   90.00
#
_symmetry.space_group_name_H-M   'P 1'
#
loop_
_entity.id
_entity.type
_entity.pdbx_description
1 polymer ?
#
loop_
_entity_poly.entity_id
_entity_poly.type
_entity_poly.pdbx_seq_one_letter_code
_entity_poly.pdbx_strand_id
1 'polypeptide(L)'
;MLVYPAYFLDKENKEFAPEICPGKGSPPAFLAHAGDDRIPAENSVRFYEALHKAGVPAQLHVFAQGGHGFGLRNDNPAAIAWPKLCGEWMAQRKLLAPQE
;
A
#
# COMPACT_ATOMS: atom_id res chain seq x y z
N MET A 1 -1.31 -1.31 8.72
CA MET A 1 -0.98 -2.05 7.49
C MET A 1 -2.09 -1.78 6.49
N LEU A 2 -1.79 -1.17 5.34
CA LEU A 2 -2.80 -0.78 4.36
C LEU A 2 -2.51 -1.51 3.05
N VAL A 3 -2.96 -2.75 2.96
CA VAL A 3 -2.99 -3.45 1.68
C VAL A 3 -4.12 -2.81 0.89
N TYR A 4 -3.81 -2.15 -0.22
CA TYR A 4 -4.79 -1.72 -1.21
C TYR A 4 -5.71 -0.55 -0.78
N PRO A 5 -5.20 0.69 -0.61
CA PRO A 5 -6.05 1.86 -0.41
C PRO A 5 -6.76 2.24 -1.72
N ALA A 6 -7.88 1.57 -2.01
CA ALA A 6 -8.80 1.98 -3.05
C ALA A 6 -9.62 3.19 -2.58
N TYR A 7 -9.95 4.08 -3.52
CA TYR A 7 -10.85 5.23 -3.29
C TYR A 7 -10.34 6.26 -2.29
N PHE A 8 -9.02 6.38 -2.12
CA PHE A 8 -8.46 7.45 -1.31
C PHE A 8 -8.59 8.79 -2.00
N LEU A 9 -8.54 8.78 -3.34
CA LEU A 9 -8.74 9.95 -4.15
C LEU A 9 -10.18 9.99 -4.67
N ASP A 10 -10.75 11.18 -4.62
CA ASP A 10 -11.99 11.47 -5.32
C ASP A 10 -11.83 11.21 -6.83
N LYS A 11 -12.92 10.76 -7.45
CA LYS A 11 -12.87 10.34 -8.86
C LYS A 11 -12.69 11.51 -9.81
N GLU A 12 -13.22 12.68 -9.47
CA GLU A 12 -13.27 13.86 -10.33
C GLU A 12 -12.06 14.77 -10.10
N ASN A 13 -11.89 15.25 -8.87
CA ASN A 13 -10.86 16.25 -8.57
C ASN A 13 -9.50 15.65 -8.18
N LYS A 14 -9.43 14.32 -7.97
CA LYS A 14 -8.22 13.58 -7.56
C LYS A 14 -7.61 14.03 -6.22
N GLU A 15 -8.35 14.79 -5.42
CA GLU A 15 -7.99 15.12 -4.04
C GLU A 15 -8.30 13.96 -3.11
N PHE A 16 -7.67 13.95 -1.93
CA PHE A 16 -8.05 12.98 -0.91
C PHE A 16 -9.50 13.17 -0.47
N ALA A 17 -10.20 12.06 -0.24
CA ALA A 17 -11.50 12.11 0.43
C ALA A 17 -11.35 12.82 1.79
N PRO A 18 -12.35 13.61 2.25
CA PRO A 18 -12.22 14.43 3.46
C PRO A 18 -11.83 13.66 4.74
N GLU A 19 -12.19 12.38 4.81
CA GLU A 19 -11.84 11.46 5.89
C GLU A 19 -10.40 10.92 5.81
N ILE A 20 -9.73 11.09 4.68
CA ILE A 20 -8.38 10.62 4.40
C ILE A 20 -7.39 11.78 4.52
N CYS A 21 -6.83 11.96 5.71
CA CYS A 21 -5.87 13.02 6.01
C CYS A 21 -4.48 12.42 6.35
N PRO A 22 -3.66 12.02 5.37
CA PRO A 22 -2.28 11.61 5.62
C PRO A 22 -1.46 12.78 6.18
N GLY A 23 -0.76 12.55 7.29
CA GLY A 23 0.02 13.59 7.96
C GLY A 23 0.97 13.03 9.03
N LYS A 24 1.63 13.91 9.79
CA LYS A 24 2.67 13.53 10.77
C LYS A 24 2.21 12.52 11.84
N GLY A 25 0.91 12.49 12.15
CA GLY A 25 0.31 11.54 13.10
C GLY A 25 -0.05 10.18 12.49
N SER A 26 0.09 10.01 11.17
CA SER A 26 -0.21 8.74 10.52
C SER A 26 0.77 7.65 10.95
N PRO A 27 0.32 6.41 11.15
CA PRO A 27 1.21 5.30 11.43
C PRO A 27 2.05 4.98 10.19
N PRO A 28 3.21 4.32 10.38
CA PRO A 28 3.94 3.76 9.26
C PRO A 28 3.10 2.84 8.39
N ALA A 29 3.30 2.92 7.08
CA ALA A 29 2.48 2.22 6.10
C ALA A 29 3.29 1.26 5.23
N PHE A 30 2.67 0.15 4.88
CA PHE A 30 3.07 -0.74 3.79
C PHE A 30 1.91 -0.77 2.82
N LEU A 31 2.19 -0.54 1.54
CA LEU A 31 1.23 -0.40 0.45
C LEU A 31 1.62 -1.35 -0.69
N ALA A 32 0.65 -2.09 -1.21
CA ALA A 32 0.81 -2.98 -2.35
C ALA A 32 -0.37 -2.77 -3.32
N HIS A 33 -0.09 -2.58 -4.60
CA HIS A 33 -1.10 -2.33 -5.64
C HIS A 33 -0.72 -3.00 -6.96
N ALA A 34 -1.71 -3.45 -7.72
CA ALA A 34 -1.55 -3.91 -9.09
C ALA A 34 -1.69 -2.74 -10.08
N GLY A 35 -0.79 -2.63 -11.05
CA GLY A 35 -0.77 -1.56 -12.05
C GLY A 35 -1.84 -1.73 -13.13
N ASP A 36 -2.27 -2.97 -13.38
CA ASP A 36 -3.37 -3.34 -14.27
C ASP A 36 -4.74 -3.37 -13.56
N ASP A 37 -4.83 -2.82 -12.36
CA ASP A 37 -6.08 -2.73 -11.62
C ASP A 37 -7.03 -1.69 -12.24
N ARG A 38 -8.33 -2.02 -12.22
CA ARG A 38 -9.41 -1.09 -12.62
C ARG A 38 -9.48 0.14 -11.72
N ILE A 39 -9.01 0.04 -10.47
CA ILE A 39 -8.82 1.17 -9.56
C ILE A 39 -7.36 1.61 -9.68
N PRO A 40 -7.08 2.83 -10.17
CA PRO A 40 -5.72 3.23 -10.47
C PRO A 40 -4.80 3.19 -9.25
N ALA A 41 -3.60 2.65 -9.45
CA ALA A 41 -2.52 2.63 -8.45
C ALA A 41 -2.09 4.03 -7.99
N GLU A 42 -2.48 5.09 -8.72
CA GLU A 42 -2.29 6.49 -8.33
C GLU A 42 -2.80 6.77 -6.91
N ASN A 43 -3.87 6.10 -6.45
CA ASN A 43 -4.33 6.21 -5.06
C ASN A 43 -3.21 5.88 -4.05
N SER A 44 -2.49 4.78 -4.28
CA SER A 44 -1.39 4.36 -3.42
C SER A 44 -0.14 5.23 -3.60
N VAL A 45 0.13 5.69 -4.83
CA VAL A 45 1.27 6.58 -5.11
C VAL A 45 1.10 7.92 -4.41
N ARG A 46 -0.07 8.56 -4.52
CA ARG A 46 -0.36 9.85 -3.85
C ARG A 46 -0.35 9.71 -2.35
N PHE A 47 -0.92 8.63 -1.82
CA PHE A 47 -0.90 8.40 -0.37
C PHE A 47 0.53 8.20 0.16
N TYR A 48 1.36 7.42 -0.54
CA TYR A 48 2.78 7.29 -0.23
C TYR A 48 3.49 8.65 -0.28
N GLU A 49 3.26 9.44 -1.33
CA GLU A 49 3.86 10.76 -1.50
C GLU A 49 3.49 11.69 -0.33
N ALA A 50 2.22 11.70 0.09
CA ALA A 50 1.75 12.50 1.21
C ALA A 50 2.38 12.07 2.54
N LEU A 51 2.46 10.77 2.82
CA LEU A 51 3.16 10.23 3.99
C LEU A 51 4.65 10.59 3.98
N HIS A 52 5.31 10.45 2.84
CA HIS A 52 6.72 10.80 2.67
C HIS A 52 6.97 12.28 2.93
N LYS A 53 6.15 13.18 2.34
CA LYS A 53 6.20 14.63 2.60
C LYS A 53 5.97 14.98 4.08
N ALA A 54 5.15 14.18 4.77
CA ALA A 54 4.92 14.33 6.21
C ALA A 54 6.02 13.74 7.09
N GLY A 55 7.05 13.10 6.51
CA GLY A 55 8.11 12.41 7.27
C GLY A 55 7.65 11.09 7.92
N VAL A 56 6.50 10.54 7.51
CA VAL A 56 6.01 9.24 7.98
C VAL A 56 6.67 8.15 7.15
N PRO A 57 7.35 7.17 7.77
CA PRO A 57 8.00 6.13 6.99
C PRO A 57 6.97 5.18 6.39
N ALA A 58 7.02 5.04 5.06
CA ALA A 58 6.13 4.19 4.29
C ALA A 58 6.91 3.36 3.27
N GLN A 59 6.33 2.25 2.80
CA GLN A 59 6.86 1.44 1.70
C GLN A 59 5.74 1.16 0.70
N LEU A 60 6.02 1.33 -0.59
CA LEU A 60 5.07 1.13 -1.69
C LEU A 60 5.62 0.13 -2.71
N HIS A 61 4.81 -0.85 -3.07
CA HIS A 61 5.05 -1.77 -4.18
C HIS A 61 3.93 -1.67 -5.20
N VAL A 62 4.28 -1.36 -6.45
CA VAL A 62 3.35 -1.40 -7.58
C VAL A 62 3.80 -2.53 -8.51
N PHE A 63 2.98 -3.59 -8.58
CA PHE A 63 3.24 -4.75 -9.44
C PHE A 63 2.62 -4.49 -10.81
N ALA A 64 3.34 -4.75 -11.90
CA ALA A 64 2.81 -4.49 -13.24
C ALA A 64 1.49 -5.24 -13.53
N GLN A 65 1.34 -6.45 -12.99
CA GLN A 65 0.16 -7.30 -13.13
C GLN A 65 -0.26 -7.91 -11.80
N GLY A 66 -1.56 -8.07 -11.63
CA GLY A 66 -2.20 -8.72 -10.49
C GLY A 66 -3.72 -8.55 -10.47
N GLY A 67 -4.23 -7.52 -11.13
CA GLY A 67 -5.66 -7.23 -11.22
C GLY A 67 -6.29 -6.86 -9.88
N HIS A 68 -7.61 -6.64 -9.94
CA HIS A 68 -8.40 -6.19 -8.80
C HIS A 68 -8.52 -7.25 -7.71
N GLY A 69 -8.14 -6.90 -6.47
CA GLY A 69 -8.31 -7.77 -5.32
C GLY A 69 -7.54 -9.10 -5.44
N PHE A 70 -6.24 -9.03 -5.77
CA PHE A 70 -5.38 -10.21 -5.95
C PHE A 70 -5.24 -11.08 -4.68
N GLY A 71 -5.40 -10.51 -3.48
CA GLY A 71 -5.43 -11.27 -2.23
C GLY A 71 -4.18 -12.14 -2.03
N LEU A 72 -4.38 -13.43 -1.72
CA LEU A 72 -3.33 -14.43 -1.50
C LEU A 72 -3.41 -15.59 -2.53
N ARG A 73 -3.85 -15.30 -3.76
CA ARG A 73 -3.97 -16.33 -4.79
C ARG A 73 -2.61 -16.89 -5.19
N ASN A 74 -2.48 -18.21 -5.25
CA ASN A 74 -1.21 -18.88 -5.53
C ASN A 74 -0.76 -18.79 -6.99
N ASP A 75 -1.63 -18.37 -7.91
CA ASP A 75 -1.37 -18.21 -9.34
C ASP A 75 -1.16 -16.75 -9.75
N ASN A 76 -1.12 -15.83 -8.78
CA ASN A 76 -1.03 -14.41 -9.04
C ASN A 76 0.32 -13.84 -8.56
N PRO A 77 1.15 -13.28 -9.46
CA PRO A 77 2.48 -12.79 -9.10
C PRO A 77 2.48 -11.73 -7.98
N ALA A 78 1.54 -10.79 -8.00
CA ALA A 78 1.41 -9.78 -6.96
C ALA A 78 1.04 -10.42 -5.62
N ALA A 79 0.05 -11.33 -5.63
CA ALA A 79 -0.41 -12.07 -4.45
C ALA A 79 0.66 -12.95 -3.80
N ILE A 80 1.57 -13.52 -4.60
CA ILE A 80 2.71 -14.30 -4.11
C ILE A 80 3.78 -13.38 -3.50
N ALA A 81 4.04 -12.23 -4.12
CA ALA A 81 5.16 -11.37 -3.74
C ALA A 81 4.88 -10.50 -2.51
N TRP A 82 3.70 -9.86 -2.45
CA TRP A 82 3.42 -8.87 -1.40
C TRP A 82 3.48 -9.42 0.03
N PRO A 83 3.07 -10.66 0.36
CA PRO A 83 3.10 -11.15 1.74
C PRO A 83 4.55 -11.30 2.23
N LYS A 84 5.44 -11.79 1.35
CA LYS A 84 6.87 -11.90 1.65
C LYS A 84 7.48 -10.51 1.92
N LEU A 85 7.23 -9.55 1.03
CA LEU A 85 7.73 -8.18 1.16
C LEU A 85 7.16 -7.48 2.41
N CYS A 86 5.90 -7.75 2.76
CA CYS A 86 5.28 -7.25 3.98
C CYS A 86 5.94 -7.87 5.22
N GLY A 87 6.21 -9.18 5.20
CA GLY A 87 6.94 -9.88 6.25
C GLY A 87 8.31 -9.26 6.52
N GLU A 88 9.08 -9.01 5.46
CA GLU A 88 10.40 -8.36 5.55
C GLU A 88 10.29 -6.94 6.15
N TRP A 89 9.31 -6.14 5.72
CA TRP A 89 9.03 -4.82 6.27
C TRP A 89 8.65 -4.86 7.75
N MET A 90 7.81 -5.82 8.16
CA MET A 90 7.43 -6.00 9.56
C MET A 90 8.63 -6.44 10.42
N ALA A 91 9.47 -7.34 9.92
CA ALA A 91 10.68 -7.79 10.59
C ALA A 91 11.67 -6.63 10.83
N GLN A 92 11.94 -5.82 9.80
CA GLN A 92 12.79 -4.62 9.90
C GLN A 92 12.29 -3.63 10.97
N ARG A 93 10.98 -3.62 11.20
CA ARG A 93 10.31 -2.75 12.17
C ARG A 93 10.14 -3.39 13.55
N LYS A 94 10.63 -4.62 13.75
CA LYS A 94 10.47 -5.39 14.99
C LYS A 94 9.00 -5.59 15.37
N LEU A 95 8.14 -5.72 14.35
CA LEU A 95 6.71 -6.01 14.52
C LEU A 95 6.41 -7.51 14.52
N LEU A 96 7.38 -8.34 14.12
CA LEU A 96 7.30 -9.79 14.21
C LEU A 96 8.08 -10.27 15.43
N ALA A 97 7.54 -11.29 16.11
CA ALA A 97 8.28 -12.02 17.11
C ALA A 97 9.52 -12.69 16.46
N PRO A 98 10.62 -12.89 17.20
CA PRO A 98 11.71 -13.74 16.74
C PRO A 98 11.15 -15.10 16.33
N GLN A 99 11.52 -15.61 15.16
CA GLN A 99 11.31 -17.03 14.88
C GLN A 99 12.32 -17.83 15.70
N GLU A 100 11.82 -18.68 16.58
CA GLU A 100 12.61 -19.70 17.30
C GLU A 100 13.11 -20.81 16.36
#